data_AF-A0A352BBL2-F1
#
_entry.id   AF-A0A352BBL2-F1
#
_cell.length_a   1.000
_cell.length_b   1.000
_cell.length_c   1.000
_cell.angle_alpha   90.00
_cell.angle_beta   90.00
_cell.angle_gamma   90.00
#
_symmetry.space_group_name_H-M   'P 1'
#
loop_
_entity.id
_entity.type
_entity.pdbx_description
1 polymer ?
#
loop_
_entity_poly.entity_id
_entity_poly.type
_entity_poly.pdbx_seq_one_letter_code
_entity_poly.pdbx_strand_id
1 'polypeptide(L)'
;MADISAKITKKSLAAKRKSAIKTIKAQAREKIREINIQYAENPRRSQSKEAAREQSRLLKLQQKNARISYNYRQPRQYSTGEELFNSISHGIGAGLGVAAIVLLVLRAVMYAPVGMQANYVFTFTLFGASLFVMYMVSTLFHSLTPYGARKVFSILDHIGMYLLIGGTFTPFVITCIPGPTGIVLFIAGWALIVVLSTLYAVFGDGMRDFASFTYLILGWLTVIVFAIYPMGHSLPKISEVFLITGAISYTVGSLFDAIRNYKWTHSICHVFTLFGSILHFFSVYYSIGLN
;
A
#
# COMPACT_ATOMS: atom_id res chain seq x y z
N MET A 1 -49.28 -72.47 -16.50
CA MET A 1 -50.36 -71.50 -16.84
C MET A 1 -50.38 -70.24 -15.96
N ALA A 2 -49.95 -70.27 -14.69
CA ALA A 2 -49.97 -69.10 -13.80
C ALA A 2 -49.03 -67.93 -14.23
N ASP A 3 -47.88 -68.22 -14.85
CA ASP A 3 -46.87 -67.20 -15.20
C ASP A 3 -47.22 -66.35 -16.45
N ILE A 4 -48.07 -66.86 -17.34
CA ILE A 4 -48.52 -66.15 -18.54
C ILE A 4 -49.63 -65.13 -18.20
N SER A 5 -50.54 -65.48 -17.28
CA SER A 5 -51.62 -64.59 -16.82
C SER A 5 -51.09 -63.36 -16.07
N ALA A 6 -50.04 -63.53 -15.26
CA ALA A 6 -49.39 -62.44 -14.51
C ALA A 6 -48.61 -61.45 -15.40
N LYS A 7 -48.04 -61.91 -16.52
CA LYS A 7 -47.38 -61.05 -17.52
C LYS A 7 -48.37 -60.21 -18.33
N ILE A 8 -49.54 -60.76 -18.67
CA ILE A 8 -50.59 -60.06 -19.44
C ILE A 8 -51.22 -58.94 -18.59
N THR A 9 -51.44 -59.17 -17.29
CA THR A 9 -51.99 -58.16 -16.35
C THR A 9 -51.03 -57.00 -16.06
N LYS A 10 -49.73 -57.25 -15.91
CA LYS A 10 -48.74 -56.16 -15.74
C LYS A 10 -48.62 -55.26 -16.98
N LYS A 11 -48.70 -55.84 -18.18
CA LYS A 11 -48.61 -55.09 -19.45
C LYS A 11 -49.84 -54.21 -19.69
N SER A 12 -51.04 -54.68 -19.32
CA SER A 12 -52.28 -53.88 -19.44
C SER A 12 -52.35 -52.72 -18.43
N LEU A 13 -51.83 -52.93 -17.20
CA LEU A 13 -51.74 -51.88 -16.18
C LEU A 13 -50.75 -50.77 -16.58
N ALA A 14 -49.61 -51.14 -17.17
CA ALA A 14 -48.61 -50.20 -17.69
C ALA A 14 -49.16 -49.35 -18.85
N ALA A 15 -49.94 -49.95 -19.75
CA ALA A 15 -50.61 -49.22 -20.83
C ALA A 15 -51.65 -48.22 -20.31
N LYS A 16 -52.47 -48.61 -19.32
CA LYS A 16 -53.43 -47.71 -18.66
C LYS A 16 -52.74 -46.54 -17.95
N ARG A 17 -51.65 -46.78 -17.22
CA ARG A 17 -50.85 -45.70 -16.59
C ARG A 17 -50.27 -44.73 -17.61
N LYS A 18 -49.74 -45.24 -18.72
CA LYS A 18 -49.16 -44.39 -19.80
C LYS A 18 -50.23 -43.52 -20.46
N SER A 19 -51.43 -44.07 -20.67
CA SER A 19 -52.58 -43.32 -21.18
C SER A 19 -53.02 -42.22 -20.20
N ALA A 20 -53.18 -42.54 -18.91
CA ALA A 20 -53.55 -41.57 -17.88
C ALA A 20 -52.54 -40.43 -17.75
N ILE A 21 -51.23 -40.72 -17.76
CA ILE A 21 -50.18 -39.69 -17.75
C ILE A 21 -50.26 -38.79 -18.99
N LYS A 22 -50.58 -39.36 -20.16
CA LYS A 22 -50.73 -38.59 -21.40
C LYS A 22 -51.90 -37.62 -21.32
N THR A 23 -53.04 -38.07 -20.77
CA THR A 23 -54.23 -37.23 -20.57
C THR A 23 -53.98 -36.10 -19.58
N ILE A 24 -53.33 -36.39 -18.45
CA ILE A 24 -52.97 -35.37 -17.44
C ILE A 24 -52.02 -34.32 -18.05
N LYS A 25 -51.03 -34.74 -18.83
CA LYS A 25 -50.12 -33.81 -19.52
C LYS A 25 -50.85 -32.97 -20.57
N ALA A 26 -51.84 -33.52 -21.27
CA ALA A 26 -52.63 -32.77 -22.25
C ALA A 26 -53.49 -31.70 -21.57
N GLN A 27 -54.21 -32.07 -20.51
CA GLN A 27 -55.02 -31.14 -19.71
C GLN A 27 -54.17 -30.03 -19.06
N ALA A 28 -52.98 -30.38 -18.54
CA ALA A 28 -52.08 -29.38 -17.98
C ALA A 28 -51.60 -28.37 -19.05
N ARG A 29 -51.32 -28.83 -20.28
CA ARG A 29 -50.92 -27.95 -21.40
C ARG A 29 -52.05 -27.05 -21.85
N GLU A 30 -53.27 -27.56 -21.90
CA GLU A 30 -54.46 -26.80 -22.28
C GLU A 30 -54.78 -25.73 -21.23
N LYS A 31 -54.74 -26.09 -19.95
CA LYS A 31 -54.92 -25.12 -18.86
C LYS A 31 -53.84 -24.05 -18.85
N ILE A 32 -52.58 -24.40 -19.13
CA ILE A 32 -51.48 -23.44 -19.32
C ILE A 32 -51.73 -22.54 -20.53
N ARG A 33 -52.31 -23.08 -21.62
CA ARG A 33 -52.64 -22.31 -22.83
C ARG A 33 -53.77 -21.32 -22.59
N GLU A 34 -54.86 -21.73 -21.93
CA GLU A 34 -55.98 -20.85 -21.56
C GLU A 34 -55.53 -19.74 -20.63
N ILE A 35 -54.76 -20.12 -19.59
CA ILE A 35 -54.01 -19.20 -18.74
C ILE A 35 -53.28 -18.20 -19.64
N ASN A 36 -52.35 -18.64 -20.50
CA ASN A 36 -51.55 -17.76 -21.36
C ASN A 36 -52.37 -16.84 -22.28
N ILE A 37 -53.51 -17.30 -22.80
CA ILE A 37 -54.43 -16.49 -23.61
C ILE A 37 -55.07 -15.40 -22.73
N GLN A 38 -55.58 -15.75 -21.55
CA GLN A 38 -56.08 -14.78 -20.56
C GLN A 38 -54.99 -13.80 -20.08
N TYR A 39 -53.71 -14.21 -20.04
CA TYR A 39 -52.57 -13.33 -19.73
C TYR A 39 -52.25 -12.35 -20.87
N ALA A 40 -52.53 -12.69 -22.13
CA ALA A 40 -52.22 -11.86 -23.29
C ALA A 40 -53.17 -10.65 -23.43
N GLU A 41 -54.41 -10.77 -22.94
CA GLU A 41 -55.47 -9.77 -23.11
C GLU A 41 -55.47 -8.63 -22.05
N ASN A 42 -54.53 -8.58 -21.10
CA ASN A 42 -54.52 -7.57 -20.03
C ASN A 42 -53.48 -6.44 -20.29
N PRO A 43 -53.87 -5.26 -20.82
CA PRO A 43 -52.95 -4.21 -21.27
C PRO A 43 -52.18 -3.55 -20.11
N ARG A 44 -52.80 -3.45 -18.93
CA ARG A 44 -52.18 -2.82 -17.73
C ARG A 44 -50.98 -3.62 -17.23
N ARG A 45 -50.96 -4.94 -17.46
CA ARG A 45 -49.85 -5.81 -17.03
C ARG A 45 -48.70 -5.86 -18.04
N SER A 46 -48.97 -5.58 -19.32
CA SER A 46 -47.95 -5.37 -20.34
C SER A 46 -47.12 -4.13 -20.03
N GLN A 47 -47.79 -2.99 -19.78
CA GLN A 47 -47.15 -1.74 -19.38
C GLN A 47 -46.40 -1.87 -18.05
N SER A 48 -46.96 -2.57 -17.05
CA SER A 48 -46.24 -2.80 -15.78
C SER A 48 -45.04 -3.75 -15.94
N LYS A 49 -45.09 -4.72 -16.85
CA LYS A 49 -43.92 -5.55 -17.23
C LYS A 49 -42.84 -4.72 -17.92
N GLU A 50 -43.23 -3.81 -18.80
CA GLU A 50 -42.31 -2.95 -19.53
C GLU A 50 -41.64 -1.95 -18.60
N ALA A 51 -42.41 -1.28 -17.73
CA ALA A 51 -41.91 -0.45 -16.65
C ALA A 51 -40.98 -1.22 -15.70
N ALA A 52 -41.33 -2.46 -15.31
CA ALA A 52 -40.47 -3.30 -14.47
C ALA A 52 -39.17 -3.71 -15.19
N ARG A 53 -39.21 -3.94 -16.51
CA ARG A 53 -38.02 -4.24 -17.34
C ARG A 53 -37.12 -3.02 -17.45
N GLU A 54 -37.70 -1.84 -17.65
CA GLU A 54 -36.97 -0.58 -17.71
C GLU A 54 -36.33 -0.24 -16.37
N GLN A 55 -37.09 -0.34 -15.27
CA GLN A 55 -36.58 -0.17 -13.91
C GLN A 55 -35.45 -1.17 -13.61
N SER A 56 -35.56 -2.42 -14.05
CA SER A 56 -34.49 -3.42 -13.93
C SER A 56 -33.24 -3.07 -14.74
N ARG A 57 -33.39 -2.46 -15.94
CA ARG A 57 -32.26 -1.98 -16.75
C ARG A 57 -31.57 -0.80 -16.07
N LEU A 58 -32.33 0.18 -15.56
CA LEU A 58 -31.81 1.33 -14.83
C LEU A 58 -31.09 0.91 -13.56
N LEU A 59 -31.63 -0.04 -12.80
CA LEU A 59 -30.99 -0.55 -11.59
C LEU A 59 -29.69 -1.30 -11.91
N LYS A 60 -29.65 -2.07 -13.01
CA LYS A 60 -28.39 -2.69 -13.50
C LYS A 60 -27.36 -1.65 -13.92
N LEU A 61 -27.77 -0.55 -14.56
CA LEU A 61 -26.89 0.56 -14.92
C LEU A 61 -26.37 1.29 -13.68
N GLN A 62 -27.23 1.58 -12.70
CA GLN A 62 -26.83 2.16 -11.42
C GLN A 62 -25.86 1.23 -10.67
N GLN A 63 -26.12 -0.07 -10.61
CA GLN A 63 -25.20 -1.05 -10.02
C GLN A 63 -23.87 -1.10 -10.76
N LYS A 64 -23.89 -1.04 -12.10
CA LYS A 64 -22.67 -1.00 -12.92
C LYS A 64 -21.88 0.28 -12.66
N ASN A 65 -22.53 1.43 -12.63
CA ASN A 65 -21.90 2.71 -12.34
C ASN A 65 -21.36 2.76 -10.91
N ALA A 66 -22.13 2.29 -9.92
CA ALA A 66 -21.65 2.18 -8.53
C ALA A 66 -20.43 1.26 -8.41
N ARG A 67 -20.40 0.15 -9.15
CA ARG A 67 -19.21 -0.72 -9.25
C ARG A 67 -18.02 -0.03 -9.90
N ILE A 68 -18.24 0.72 -10.99
CA ILE A 68 -17.17 1.49 -11.66
C ILE A 68 -16.64 2.56 -10.71
N SER A 69 -17.51 3.33 -10.07
CA SER A 69 -17.15 4.35 -9.07
C SER A 69 -16.42 3.76 -7.87
N TYR A 70 -16.83 2.57 -7.42
CA TYR A 70 -16.16 1.84 -6.35
C TYR A 70 -14.77 1.35 -6.78
N ASN A 71 -14.65 0.74 -7.97
CA ASN A 71 -13.37 0.28 -8.50
C ASN A 71 -12.41 1.43 -8.80
N TYR A 72 -12.92 2.61 -9.16
CA TYR A 72 -12.11 3.82 -9.31
C TYR A 72 -11.51 4.29 -7.97
N ARG A 73 -12.16 3.97 -6.85
CA ARG A 73 -11.65 4.25 -5.49
C ARG A 73 -10.70 3.18 -4.98
N GLN A 74 -10.65 2.00 -5.60
CA GLN A 74 -9.72 0.96 -5.22
C GLN A 74 -8.37 1.21 -5.90
N PRO A 75 -7.25 1.18 -5.16
CA PRO A 75 -5.94 1.43 -5.74
C PRO A 75 -5.65 0.40 -6.83
N ARG A 76 -5.09 0.88 -7.94
CA ARG A 76 -4.68 0.01 -9.05
C ARG A 76 -3.70 -1.06 -8.54
N GLN A 77 -3.93 -2.32 -8.92
CA GLN A 77 -2.94 -3.37 -8.72
C GLN A 77 -1.77 -3.18 -9.68
N TYR A 78 -0.54 -3.21 -9.15
CA TYR A 78 0.66 -3.09 -9.96
C TYR A 78 0.83 -4.33 -10.84
N SER A 79 1.34 -4.11 -12.05
CA SER A 79 1.71 -5.21 -12.95
C SER A 79 2.97 -5.93 -12.44
N THR A 80 3.19 -7.17 -12.87
CA THR A 80 4.39 -7.94 -12.51
C THR A 80 5.69 -7.21 -12.85
N GLY A 81 5.72 -6.44 -13.96
CA GLY A 81 6.88 -5.64 -14.32
C GLY A 81 7.10 -4.44 -13.39
N GLU A 82 6.04 -3.81 -12.90
CA GLU A 82 6.11 -2.73 -11.91
C GLU A 82 6.62 -3.27 -10.56
N GLU A 83 6.05 -4.39 -10.10
CA GLU A 83 6.50 -5.06 -8.86
C GLU A 83 7.98 -5.48 -8.95
N LEU A 84 8.38 -6.10 -10.07
CA LEU A 84 9.78 -6.50 -10.28
C LEU A 84 10.74 -5.31 -10.25
N PHE A 85 10.39 -4.21 -10.91
CA PHE A 85 11.20 -3.00 -10.89
C PHE A 85 11.29 -2.40 -9.48
N ASN A 86 10.16 -2.37 -8.76
CA ASN A 86 10.12 -1.86 -7.38
C ASN A 86 11.00 -2.73 -6.45
N SER A 87 10.93 -4.05 -6.59
CA SER A 87 11.80 -4.98 -5.86
C SER A 87 13.28 -4.75 -6.17
N ILE A 88 13.66 -4.64 -7.45
CA ILE A 88 15.07 -4.47 -7.84
C ILE A 88 15.59 -3.11 -7.36
N SER A 89 14.85 -2.03 -7.60
CA SER A 89 15.27 -0.68 -7.21
C SER A 89 15.48 -0.56 -5.71
N HIS A 90 14.56 -1.08 -4.89
CA HIS A 90 14.73 -1.08 -3.43
C HIS A 90 15.73 -2.14 -2.96
N GLY A 91 15.93 -3.24 -3.69
CA GLY A 91 16.99 -4.22 -3.41
C GLY A 91 18.38 -3.61 -3.56
N ILE A 92 18.58 -2.77 -4.58
CA ILE A 92 19.78 -1.93 -4.73
C ILE A 92 19.92 -0.99 -3.53
N GLY A 93 18.82 -0.34 -3.13
CA GLY A 93 18.77 0.49 -1.92
C GLY A 93 19.19 -0.24 -0.65
N ALA A 94 18.78 -1.49 -0.47
CA ALA A 94 19.17 -2.32 0.67
C ALA A 94 20.68 -2.61 0.66
N GLY A 95 21.24 -2.94 -0.51
CA GLY A 95 22.69 -3.11 -0.67
C GLY A 95 23.47 -1.82 -0.37
N LEU A 96 22.98 -0.68 -0.85
CA LEU A 96 23.53 0.63 -0.51
C LEU A 96 23.40 0.96 0.98
N GLY A 97 22.34 0.51 1.65
CA GLY A 97 22.16 0.62 3.10
C GLY A 97 23.25 -0.10 3.88
N VAL A 98 23.64 -1.32 3.45
CA VAL A 98 24.78 -2.05 4.05
C VAL A 98 26.07 -1.26 3.89
N ALA A 99 26.34 -0.74 2.68
CA ALA A 99 27.51 0.10 2.43
C ALA A 99 27.47 1.38 3.28
N ALA A 100 26.29 2.00 3.44
CA ALA A 100 26.11 3.20 4.24
C ALA A 100 26.45 2.95 5.71
N ILE A 101 26.01 1.83 6.30
CA ILE A 101 26.37 1.46 7.69
C ILE A 101 27.88 1.41 7.84
N VAL A 102 28.58 0.66 6.97
CA VAL A 102 30.04 0.51 7.06
C VAL A 102 30.75 1.85 6.89
N LEU A 103 30.42 2.61 5.84
CA LEU A 103 31.08 3.87 5.53
C LEU A 103 30.83 4.93 6.61
N LEU A 104 29.62 5.02 7.14
CA LEU A 104 29.29 5.97 8.20
C LEU A 104 29.96 5.58 9.52
N VAL A 105 29.95 4.31 9.91
CA VAL A 105 30.65 3.87 11.14
C VAL A 105 32.13 4.15 11.04
N LEU A 106 32.77 3.82 9.91
CA LEU A 106 34.19 4.12 9.68
C LEU A 106 34.45 5.63 9.74
N ARG A 107 33.57 6.45 9.14
CA ARG A 107 33.65 7.91 9.18
C ARG A 107 33.56 8.44 10.62
N ALA A 108 32.60 7.94 11.40
CA ALA A 108 32.42 8.31 12.80
C ALA A 108 33.62 7.91 13.66
N VAL A 109 34.16 6.71 13.48
CA VAL A 109 35.31 6.23 14.26
C VAL A 109 36.57 7.05 13.97
N MET A 110 36.82 7.38 12.71
CA MET A 110 38.07 8.07 12.30
C MET A 110 38.04 9.59 12.52
N TYR A 111 36.88 10.23 12.36
CA TYR A 111 36.82 11.70 12.25
C TYR A 111 35.90 12.37 13.28
N ALA A 112 35.20 11.63 14.14
CA ALA A 112 34.35 12.26 15.14
C ALA A 112 35.19 13.12 16.11
N PRO A 113 34.68 14.30 16.52
CA PRO A 113 35.30 15.13 17.53
C PRO A 113 35.57 14.37 18.84
N VAL A 114 36.66 14.73 19.50
CA VAL A 114 37.06 14.16 20.80
C VAL A 114 35.91 14.30 21.80
N GLY A 115 35.57 13.19 22.48
CA GLY A 115 34.46 13.14 23.44
C GLY A 115 33.07 12.95 22.84
N MET A 116 32.90 12.96 21.51
CA MET A 116 31.60 12.75 20.84
C MET A 116 31.53 11.47 20.01
N GLN A 117 32.61 10.69 19.93
CA GLN A 117 32.71 9.51 19.06
C GLN A 117 31.56 8.51 19.27
N ALA A 118 31.17 8.23 20.52
CA ALA A 118 30.05 7.34 20.83
C ALA A 118 28.72 7.83 20.23
N ASN A 119 28.44 9.14 20.31
CA ASN A 119 27.24 9.74 19.74
C ASN A 119 27.23 9.65 18.22
N TYR A 120 28.36 9.94 17.57
CA TYR A 120 28.47 9.81 16.12
C TYR A 120 28.29 8.36 15.67
N VAL A 121 28.98 7.40 16.30
CA VAL A 121 28.84 5.97 15.96
C VAL A 121 27.40 5.50 16.14
N PHE A 122 26.76 5.83 17.26
CA PHE A 122 25.37 5.45 17.52
C PHE A 122 24.42 6.01 16.47
N THR A 123 24.45 7.33 16.25
CA THR A 123 23.49 8.01 15.36
C THR A 123 23.68 7.60 13.90
N PHE A 124 24.93 7.45 13.46
CA PHE A 124 25.28 7.05 12.10
C PHE A 124 24.90 5.58 11.83
N THR A 125 25.11 4.70 12.83
CA THR A 125 24.64 3.30 12.76
C THR A 125 23.12 3.25 12.67
N LEU A 126 22.41 4.04 13.49
CA LEU A 126 20.95 4.06 13.51
C LEU A 126 20.38 4.50 12.15
N PHE A 127 20.95 5.54 11.54
CA PHE A 127 20.56 5.98 10.20
C PHE A 127 20.89 4.94 9.11
N GLY A 128 22.09 4.37 9.12
CA GLY A 128 22.44 3.31 8.16
C GLY A 128 21.54 2.07 8.31
N ALA A 129 21.22 1.68 9.54
CA ALA A 129 20.34 0.57 9.83
C ALA A 129 18.90 0.85 9.37
N SER A 130 18.39 2.07 9.55
CA SER A 130 17.04 2.42 9.08
C SER A 130 16.94 2.40 7.55
N LEU A 131 17.98 2.85 6.84
CA LEU A 131 18.09 2.69 5.38
C LEU A 131 17.99 1.22 4.97
N PHE A 132 18.85 0.36 5.56
CA PHE A 132 18.85 -1.06 5.24
C PHE A 132 17.50 -1.72 5.51
N VAL A 133 16.93 -1.51 6.70
CA VAL A 133 15.66 -2.13 7.10
C VAL A 133 14.52 -1.69 6.19
N MET A 134 14.37 -0.38 5.95
CA MET A 134 13.29 0.14 5.10
C MET A 134 13.38 -0.44 3.69
N TYR A 135 14.54 -0.37 3.05
CA TYR A 135 14.71 -0.87 1.69
C TYR A 135 14.58 -2.40 1.60
N MET A 136 15.08 -3.14 2.59
CA MET A 136 14.95 -4.59 2.63
C MET A 136 13.48 -5.02 2.77
N VAL A 137 12.75 -4.41 3.70
CA VAL A 137 11.32 -4.69 3.89
C VAL A 137 10.53 -4.37 2.63
N SER A 138 10.83 -3.25 1.97
CA SER A 138 10.19 -2.86 0.72
C SER A 138 10.48 -3.82 -0.43
N THR A 139 11.73 -4.27 -0.54
CA THR A 139 12.14 -5.30 -1.49
C THR A 139 11.34 -6.57 -1.29
N LEU A 140 11.19 -7.01 -0.04
CA LEU A 140 10.42 -8.20 0.30
C LEU A 140 8.93 -7.99 0.01
N PHE A 141 8.36 -6.84 0.34
CA PHE A 141 6.96 -6.52 0.03
C PHE A 141 6.63 -6.67 -1.46
N HIS A 142 7.44 -6.09 -2.34
CA HIS A 142 7.23 -6.14 -3.79
C HIS A 142 7.61 -7.50 -4.41
N SER A 143 8.44 -8.28 -3.74
CA SER A 143 8.84 -9.63 -4.20
C SER A 143 7.85 -10.73 -3.79
N LEU A 144 7.03 -10.47 -2.77
CA LEU A 144 6.11 -11.46 -2.23
C LEU A 144 4.84 -11.59 -3.07
N THR A 145 4.35 -12.83 -3.18
CA THR A 145 3.09 -13.13 -3.85
C THR A 145 1.90 -12.56 -3.06
N PRO A 146 0.72 -12.38 -3.68
CA PRO A 146 -0.44 -11.71 -3.06
C PRO A 146 -1.06 -12.40 -1.83
N TYR A 147 -0.47 -13.47 -1.31
CA TYR A 147 -1.05 -14.31 -0.25
C TYR A 147 -0.21 -14.25 1.04
N GLY A 148 -0.88 -14.25 2.20
CA GLY A 148 -0.24 -14.39 3.51
C GLY A 148 0.66 -13.21 3.88
N ALA A 149 1.99 -13.42 3.82
CA ALA A 149 3.01 -12.52 4.36
C ALA A 149 2.99 -11.11 3.75
N ARG A 150 2.55 -10.96 2.50
CA ARG A 150 2.54 -9.67 1.80
C ARG A 150 1.79 -8.58 2.56
N LYS A 151 0.70 -8.91 3.27
CA LYS A 151 -0.05 -7.93 4.07
C LYS A 151 0.80 -7.38 5.23
N VAL A 152 1.55 -8.26 5.90
CA VAL A 152 2.46 -7.86 6.99
C VAL A 152 3.57 -6.99 6.43
N PHE A 153 4.19 -7.39 5.32
CA PHE A 153 5.24 -6.60 4.69
C PHE A 153 4.74 -5.26 4.13
N SER A 154 3.48 -5.14 3.70
CA SER A 154 2.86 -3.84 3.34
C SER A 154 2.85 -2.88 4.52
N ILE A 155 2.47 -3.39 5.70
CA ILE A 155 2.44 -2.59 6.94
C ILE A 155 3.87 -2.22 7.35
N LEU A 156 4.79 -3.18 7.33
CA LEU A 156 6.19 -2.96 7.69
C LEU A 156 6.88 -1.98 6.73
N ASP A 157 6.54 -1.98 5.44
CA ASP A 157 7.10 -1.08 4.43
C ASP A 157 6.78 0.38 4.77
N HIS A 158 5.53 0.65 5.14
CA HIS A 158 5.09 1.99 5.57
C HIS A 158 5.66 2.38 6.94
N ILE A 159 5.81 1.44 7.87
CA ILE A 159 6.51 1.69 9.13
C ILE A 159 7.99 1.97 8.88
N GLY A 160 8.59 1.29 7.91
CA GLY A 160 9.97 1.47 7.48
C GLY A 160 10.27 2.91 7.08
N MET A 161 9.34 3.60 6.42
CA MET A 161 9.51 5.03 6.11
C MET A 161 9.53 5.92 7.37
N TYR A 162 8.70 5.66 8.38
CA TYR A 162 8.78 6.40 9.64
C TYR A 162 10.12 6.15 10.35
N LEU A 163 10.61 4.92 10.35
CA LEU A 163 11.92 4.57 10.89
C LEU A 163 13.06 5.27 10.15
N LEU A 164 12.98 5.34 8.81
CA LEU A 164 13.96 6.06 8.00
C LEU A 164 13.97 7.55 8.36
N ILE A 165 12.81 8.20 8.45
CA ILE A 165 12.71 9.61 8.84
C ILE A 165 13.37 9.87 10.20
N GLY A 166 13.09 9.03 11.21
CA GLY A 166 13.72 9.12 12.53
C GLY A 166 15.23 8.89 12.49
N GLY A 167 15.65 7.89 11.73
CA GLY A 167 17.06 7.60 11.50
C GLY A 167 17.79 8.79 10.87
N THR A 168 17.23 9.42 9.84
CA THR A 168 17.80 10.60 9.19
C THR A 168 17.92 11.79 10.13
N PHE A 169 16.88 12.04 10.94
CA PHE A 169 16.85 13.17 11.88
C PHE A 169 17.87 13.04 13.02
N THR A 170 18.12 11.81 13.47
CA THR A 170 18.87 11.51 14.70
C THR A 170 20.31 12.03 14.71
N PRO A 171 21.16 11.79 13.68
CA PRO A 171 22.50 12.35 13.60
C PRO A 171 22.51 13.84 13.88
N PHE A 172 21.68 14.59 13.16
CA PHE A 172 21.73 16.04 13.23
C PHE A 172 21.30 16.60 14.59
N VAL A 173 20.26 16.06 15.24
CA VAL A 173 19.85 16.58 16.56
C VAL A 173 20.76 16.18 17.71
N ILE A 174 21.35 14.98 17.66
CA ILE A 174 22.24 14.52 18.72
C ILE A 174 23.64 15.13 18.57
N THR A 175 24.13 15.35 17.34
CA THR A 175 25.50 15.81 17.11
C THR A 175 25.61 17.30 16.83
N CYS A 176 24.59 17.97 16.27
CA CYS A 176 24.65 19.41 15.95
C CYS A 176 23.93 20.30 16.98
N ILE A 177 23.03 19.75 17.80
CA ILE A 177 22.32 20.51 18.85
C ILE A 177 22.86 20.08 20.22
N PRO A 178 23.78 20.84 20.83
CA PRO A 178 24.39 20.46 22.09
C PRO A 178 23.41 20.57 23.26
N GLY A 179 23.67 19.75 24.29
CA GLY A 179 22.96 19.82 25.57
C GLY A 179 21.57 19.18 25.57
N PRO A 180 20.74 19.49 26.58
CA PRO A 180 19.45 18.83 26.79
C PRO A 180 18.46 18.98 25.62
N THR A 181 18.55 20.08 24.87
CA THR A 181 17.65 20.36 23.75
C THR A 181 17.71 19.29 22.66
N GLY A 182 18.91 18.85 22.27
CA GLY A 182 19.07 17.79 21.26
C GLY A 182 18.44 16.47 21.71
N ILE A 183 18.60 16.13 22.99
CA ILE A 183 18.00 14.92 23.58
C ILE A 183 16.48 15.03 23.64
N VAL A 184 15.93 16.17 24.05
CA VAL A 184 14.47 16.40 24.09
C VAL A 184 13.87 16.28 22.69
N LEU A 185 14.51 16.88 21.68
CA LEU A 185 14.07 16.78 20.28
C LEU A 185 14.13 15.34 19.76
N PHE A 186 15.20 14.61 20.09
CA PHE A 186 15.33 13.18 19.75
C PHE A 186 14.19 12.36 20.37
N ILE A 187 13.95 12.50 21.69
CA ILE A 187 12.89 11.75 22.39
C ILE A 187 11.51 12.11 21.82
N ALA A 188 11.22 13.40 21.63
CA ALA A 188 9.94 13.85 21.10
C ALA A 188 9.70 13.35 19.68
N GLY A 189 10.72 13.41 18.81
CA GLY A 189 10.65 12.92 17.44
C GLY A 189 10.42 11.41 17.37
N TRP A 190 11.17 10.63 18.13
CA TRP A 190 11.00 9.18 18.18
C TRP A 190 9.69 8.74 18.83
N ALA A 191 9.20 9.46 19.86
CA ALA A 191 7.88 9.21 20.43
C ALA A 191 6.78 9.39 19.37
N LEU A 192 6.86 10.45 18.57
CA LEU A 192 5.91 10.70 17.48
C LEU A 192 5.98 9.62 16.39
N ILE A 193 7.19 9.18 16.02
CA ILE A 193 7.41 8.07 15.08
C ILE A 193 6.79 6.77 15.58
N VAL A 194 6.97 6.44 16.87
CA VAL A 194 6.39 5.24 17.48
C VAL A 194 4.87 5.31 17.47
N VAL A 195 4.29 6.46 17.83
CA VAL A 195 2.83 6.66 17.80
C VAL A 195 2.29 6.49 16.39
N LEU A 196 2.86 7.17 15.40
CA LEU A 196 2.39 7.12 14.01
C LEU A 196 2.58 5.72 13.40
N SER A 197 3.68 5.04 13.71
CA SER A 197 3.92 3.66 13.29
C SER A 197 2.89 2.70 13.91
N THR A 198 2.56 2.89 15.18
CA THR A 198 1.55 2.08 15.89
C THR A 198 0.17 2.30 15.30
N LEU A 199 -0.22 3.56 15.03
CA LEU A 199 -1.47 3.88 14.36
C LEU A 199 -1.53 3.19 12.99
N TYR A 200 -0.46 3.28 12.20
CA TYR A 200 -0.41 2.60 10.91
C TYR A 200 -0.53 1.07 11.04
N ALA A 201 0.11 0.47 12.04
CA ALA A 201 0.04 -0.97 12.27
C ALA A 201 -1.39 -1.44 12.61
N VAL A 202 -2.17 -0.63 13.33
CA VAL A 202 -3.52 -0.95 13.76
C VAL A 202 -4.54 -0.76 12.63
N PHE A 203 -4.45 0.36 11.90
CA PHE A 203 -5.45 0.73 10.89
C PHE A 203 -5.07 0.31 9.45
N GLY A 204 -3.81 -0.06 9.21
CA GLY A 204 -3.31 -0.57 7.95
C GLY A 204 -3.48 0.40 6.77
N ASP A 205 -3.71 -0.17 5.58
CA ASP A 205 -3.74 0.58 4.31
C ASP A 205 -4.84 1.66 4.25
N GLY A 206 -5.84 1.62 5.14
CA GLY A 206 -6.85 2.68 5.26
C GLY A 206 -6.26 4.03 5.68
N MET A 207 -5.07 4.05 6.29
CA MET A 207 -4.34 5.25 6.67
C MET A 207 -3.24 5.64 5.69
N ARG A 208 -3.13 5.00 4.53
CA ARG A 208 -2.01 5.21 3.60
C ARG A 208 -1.81 6.67 3.18
N ASP A 209 -2.87 7.34 2.75
CA ASP A 209 -2.77 8.75 2.32
C ASP A 209 -2.42 9.68 3.49
N PHE A 210 -2.95 9.38 4.69
CA PHE A 210 -2.60 10.12 5.91
C PHE A 210 -1.12 9.91 6.28
N ALA A 211 -0.62 8.69 6.17
CA ALA A 211 0.78 8.37 6.41
C ALA A 211 1.71 9.07 5.41
N SER A 212 1.37 9.06 4.11
CA SER A 212 2.13 9.81 3.10
C SER A 212 2.21 11.30 3.43
N PHE A 213 1.12 11.89 3.93
CA PHE A 213 1.08 13.28 4.36
C PHE A 213 1.94 13.55 5.61
N THR A 214 1.88 12.69 6.63
CA THR A 214 2.70 12.85 7.84
C THR A 214 4.20 12.65 7.55
N TYR A 215 4.58 11.80 6.60
CA TYR A 215 5.98 11.68 6.17
C TYR A 215 6.57 13.01 5.71
N LEU A 216 5.82 13.74 4.87
CA LEU A 216 6.24 15.05 4.38
C LEU A 216 6.37 16.07 5.51
N ILE A 217 5.40 16.13 6.41
CA ILE A 217 5.45 17.05 7.55
C ILE A 217 6.68 16.76 8.42
N LEU A 218 6.90 15.50 8.80
CA LEU A 218 8.03 15.13 9.64
C LEU A 218 9.38 15.38 8.96
N GLY A 219 9.46 15.07 7.66
CA GLY A 219 10.65 15.30 6.85
C GLY A 219 11.01 16.79 6.76
N TRP A 220 10.03 17.67 6.56
CA TRP A 220 10.29 19.12 6.53
C TRP A 220 10.47 19.74 7.92
N LEU A 221 9.82 19.19 8.95
CA LEU A 221 10.02 19.63 10.34
C LEU A 221 11.50 19.48 10.75
N THR A 222 12.15 18.40 10.32
CA THR A 222 13.59 18.18 10.47
C THR A 222 14.38 19.37 9.91
N VAL A 223 14.12 19.78 8.67
CA VAL A 223 14.79 20.93 8.02
C VAL A 223 14.50 22.25 8.75
N ILE A 224 13.26 22.47 9.20
CA ILE A 224 12.85 23.68 9.91
C ILE A 224 13.55 23.79 11.27
N VAL A 225 13.63 22.70 12.04
CA VAL A 225 14.34 22.68 13.33
C VAL A 225 15.80 23.12 13.14
N PHE A 226 16.44 22.70 12.05
CA PHE A 226 17.81 23.12 11.71
C PHE A 226 17.92 24.56 11.24
N ALA A 227 16.90 25.11 10.58
CA ALA A 227 16.89 26.51 10.18
C ALA A 227 16.71 27.48 11.37
N ILE A 228 16.00 27.06 12.42
CA ILE A 228 15.66 27.91 13.56
C ILE A 228 16.74 27.91 14.64
N TYR A 229 17.39 26.77 14.91
CA TYR A 229 18.42 26.70 15.94
C TYR A 229 19.75 27.21 15.39
N PRO A 230 20.31 28.33 15.91
CA PRO A 230 21.64 28.78 15.55
C PRO A 230 22.63 27.72 16.04
N MET A 231 23.08 26.88 15.10
CA MET A 231 23.95 25.75 15.37
C MET A 231 25.24 26.26 16.00
N GLY A 232 25.45 25.97 17.28
CA GLY A 232 26.68 26.31 17.99
C GLY A 232 27.94 25.67 17.39
N HIS A 233 27.75 24.66 16.52
CA HIS A 233 28.74 24.10 15.60
C HIS A 233 28.09 23.99 14.22
N SER A 234 28.36 24.95 13.34
CA SER A 234 27.68 25.08 12.04
C SER A 234 27.77 23.78 11.24
N LEU A 235 26.63 23.18 10.92
CA LEU A 235 26.56 22.07 9.97
C LEU A 235 27.28 22.53 8.69
N PRO A 236 28.26 21.77 8.16
CA PRO A 236 28.99 22.18 6.97
C PRO A 236 28.02 22.49 5.84
N LYS A 237 28.26 23.58 5.08
CA LYS A 237 27.31 24.04 4.05
C LYS A 237 26.98 22.95 3.03
N ILE A 238 27.95 22.10 2.72
CA ILE A 238 27.77 20.94 1.83
C ILE A 238 26.75 19.94 2.40
N SER A 239 26.78 19.68 3.70
CA SER A 239 25.83 18.80 4.38
C SER A 239 24.41 19.38 4.33
N GLU A 240 24.26 20.69 4.55
CA GLU A 240 22.98 21.40 4.46
C GLU A 240 22.36 21.33 3.05
N VAL A 241 23.18 21.55 2.00
CA VAL A 241 22.72 21.46 0.60
C VAL A 241 22.20 20.06 0.29
N PHE A 242 22.92 19.02 0.71
CA PHE A 242 22.48 17.63 0.54
C PHE A 242 21.20 17.32 1.32
N LEU A 243 21.04 17.87 2.54
CA LEU A 243 19.84 17.69 3.34
C LEU A 243 18.59 18.26 2.63
N ILE A 244 18.69 19.51 2.17
CA ILE A 244 17.60 20.22 1.50
C ILE A 244 17.28 19.59 0.15
N THR A 245 18.29 19.31 -0.69
CA THR A 245 18.07 18.67 -1.99
C THR A 245 17.50 17.26 -1.84
N GLY A 246 17.92 16.51 -0.81
CA GLY A 246 17.30 15.23 -0.46
C GLY A 246 15.84 15.37 -0.06
N ALA A 247 15.49 16.36 0.77
CA ALA A 247 14.10 16.64 1.17
C ALA A 247 13.22 17.03 -0.03
N ILE A 248 13.76 17.80 -0.98
CA ILE A 248 13.09 18.12 -2.25
C ILE A 248 12.86 16.84 -3.06
N SER A 249 13.87 15.96 -3.16
CA SER A 249 13.73 14.67 -3.86
C SER A 249 12.58 13.83 -3.30
N TYR A 250 12.48 13.70 -1.96
CA TYR A 250 11.36 13.00 -1.32
C TYR A 250 10.01 13.66 -1.61
N THR A 251 9.98 15.00 -1.61
CA THR A 251 8.75 15.74 -1.92
C THR A 251 8.31 15.44 -3.36
N VAL A 252 9.21 15.50 -4.34
CA VAL A 252 8.91 15.14 -5.73
C VAL A 252 8.45 13.69 -5.84
N GLY A 253 9.13 12.75 -5.17
CA GLY A 253 8.71 11.35 -5.12
C GLY A 253 7.29 11.18 -4.58
N SER A 254 6.95 11.87 -3.49
CA SER A 254 5.62 11.82 -2.89
C SER A 254 4.51 12.32 -3.82
N LEU A 255 4.80 13.27 -4.70
CA LEU A 255 3.85 13.74 -5.72
C LEU A 255 3.52 12.62 -6.72
N PHE A 256 4.51 11.80 -7.09
CA PHE A 256 4.27 10.63 -7.93
C PHE A 256 3.49 9.52 -7.21
N ASP A 257 3.71 9.31 -5.91
CA ASP A 257 2.89 8.37 -5.11
C ASP A 257 1.44 8.85 -4.94
N ALA A 258 1.21 10.17 -4.87
CA ALA A 258 -0.15 10.72 -4.85
C ALA A 258 -0.93 10.38 -6.14
N ILE A 259 -0.24 10.20 -7.27
CA ILE A 259 -0.81 9.78 -8.56
C ILE A 259 -0.50 8.32 -8.91
N ARG A 260 -0.32 7.45 -7.90
CA ARG A 260 -0.01 6.00 -8.04
C ARG A 260 -0.99 5.16 -8.87
N ASN A 261 -2.14 5.70 -9.24
CA ASN A 261 -3.11 5.00 -10.10
C ASN A 261 -2.66 4.92 -11.58
N TYR A 262 -1.67 5.72 -11.98
CA TYR A 262 -1.07 5.66 -13.32
C TYR A 262 0.09 4.65 -13.39
N LYS A 263 0.39 4.16 -14.61
CA LYS A 263 1.45 3.16 -14.81
C LYS A 263 2.81 3.77 -14.45
N TRP A 264 3.66 3.02 -13.76
CA TRP A 264 5.04 3.38 -13.37
C TRP A 264 5.20 4.54 -12.39
N THR A 265 4.14 5.24 -11.98
CA THR A 265 4.30 6.41 -11.09
C THR A 265 4.83 6.02 -9.72
N HIS A 266 4.38 4.89 -9.17
CA HIS A 266 4.95 4.35 -7.92
C HIS A 266 6.42 3.94 -8.07
N SER A 267 6.80 3.35 -9.22
CA SER A 267 8.19 3.03 -9.53
C SER A 267 9.07 4.27 -9.65
N ILE A 268 8.56 5.35 -10.23
CA ILE A 268 9.25 6.64 -10.27
C ILE A 268 9.41 7.21 -8.86
N CYS A 269 8.38 7.10 -8.02
CA CYS A 269 8.49 7.46 -6.60
C CYS A 269 9.63 6.71 -5.92
N HIS A 270 9.76 5.39 -6.12
CA HIS A 270 10.87 4.59 -5.57
C HIS A 270 12.24 5.12 -5.98
N VAL A 271 12.41 5.53 -7.24
CA VAL A 271 13.66 6.12 -7.74
C VAL A 271 13.97 7.45 -7.04
N PHE A 272 12.98 8.34 -6.88
CA PHE A 272 13.17 9.61 -6.17
C PHE A 272 13.43 9.42 -4.68
N THR A 273 12.79 8.43 -4.04
CA THR A 273 13.04 8.04 -2.64
C THR A 273 14.47 7.54 -2.47
N LEU A 274 14.95 6.67 -3.38
CA LEU A 274 16.33 6.19 -3.39
C LEU A 274 17.34 7.31 -3.61
N PHE A 275 17.08 8.19 -4.57
CA PHE A 275 17.93 9.35 -4.81
C PHE A 275 17.97 10.28 -3.59
N GLY A 276 16.83 10.54 -2.95
CA GLY A 276 16.74 11.31 -1.72
C GLY A 276 17.54 10.68 -0.56
N SER A 277 17.48 9.36 -0.40
CA SER A 277 18.29 8.62 0.58
C SER A 277 19.78 8.74 0.32
N ILE A 278 20.21 8.68 -0.94
CA ILE A 278 21.63 8.88 -1.32
C ILE A 278 22.09 10.29 -0.94
N LEU A 279 21.28 11.32 -1.21
CA LEU A 279 21.59 12.69 -0.82
C LEU A 279 21.65 12.84 0.70
N HIS A 280 20.70 12.27 1.44
CA HIS A 280 20.73 12.27 2.91
C HIS A 280 21.92 11.51 3.47
N PHE A 281 22.35 10.41 2.84
CA PHE A 281 23.59 9.75 3.18
C PHE A 281 24.80 10.68 3.08
N PHE A 282 24.94 11.41 1.97
CA PHE A 282 26.03 12.37 1.84
C PHE A 282 25.90 13.52 2.84
N SER A 283 24.68 13.98 3.14
CA SER A 283 24.44 14.98 4.17
C SER A 283 24.99 14.51 5.53
N VAL A 284 24.63 13.30 5.97
CA VAL A 284 25.11 12.74 7.24
C VAL A 284 26.62 12.49 7.18
N TYR A 285 27.15 11.95 6.07
CA TYR A 285 28.58 11.68 5.91
C TYR A 285 29.45 12.95 6.02
N TYR A 286 29.00 14.05 5.42
CA TYR A 286 29.66 15.36 5.48
C TYR A 286 29.23 16.22 6.68
N SER A 287 28.42 15.70 7.60
CA SER A 287 28.07 16.44 8.83
C SER A 287 29.28 16.57 9.77
N ILE A 288 30.23 15.63 9.68
CA ILE A 288 31.57 15.74 10.26
C ILE A 288 32.48 16.44 9.25
N GLY A 289 32.98 17.63 9.61
CA GLY A 289 33.87 18.43 8.78
C GLY A 289 35.06 17.63 8.23
N LEU A 290 35.42 17.90 6.97
CA LEU A 290 36.72 17.52 6.42
C LEU A 290 37.72 18.53 6.99
N ASN A 291 38.35 18.21 8.12
CA ASN A 291 39.53 18.94 8.56
C ASN A 291 40.71 18.64 7.62
#